data_AF-A0AAD5JZU2-F1
#
_entry.id   AF-A0AAD5JZU2-F1
#
_cell.length_a   1.000
_cell.length_b   1.000
_cell.length_c   1.000
_cell.angle_alpha   90.00
_cell.angle_beta   90.00
_cell.angle_gamma   90.00
#
_symmetry.space_group_name_H-M   'P 1'
#
loop_
_entity.id
_entity.type
_entity.pdbx_description
1 polymer ?
#
loop_
_entity_poly.entity_id
_entity_poly.type
_entity_poly.pdbx_seq_one_letter_code
_entity_poly.pdbx_strand_id
1 'polypeptide(L)'
;MISPTSPPNDSTCIVNNNNTTTGTIINDQDQFPHPVEFDKIVQDYLQNLSTKKRDKALVDRQRYELILQVLKDPRNTAISTAQFRFWVKKMFQLVTADKVDAVCHDNKPVAMREHIYGILVRAHREAHHGGRDKTSALVRKRYSWIPKELIARFVRHCPFCITRRNG
;
A
#
# COMPACT_ATOMS: atom_id res chain seq x y z
N MET A 1 -46.93 -31.86 5.29
CA MET A 1 -45.88 -32.88 5.12
C MET A 1 -45.28 -32.71 3.74
N ILE A 2 -43.93 -32.65 3.70
CA ILE A 2 -43.05 -33.06 2.60
C ILE A 2 -42.87 -32.07 1.42
N SER A 3 -41.64 -31.53 1.34
CA SER A 3 -41.00 -30.89 0.17
C SER A 3 -40.60 -31.95 -0.90
N PRO A 4 -39.68 -31.66 -1.84
CA PRO A 4 -39.83 -31.18 -3.21
C PRO A 4 -39.52 -32.31 -4.25
N THR A 5 -39.59 -32.05 -5.57
CA THR A 5 -38.66 -32.65 -6.56
C THR A 5 -38.76 -32.03 -7.96
N SER A 6 -37.62 -32.07 -8.66
CA SER A 6 -37.10 -31.37 -9.85
C SER A 6 -37.91 -31.41 -11.17
N PRO A 7 -37.61 -30.51 -12.13
CA PRO A 7 -37.80 -30.78 -13.56
C PRO A 7 -36.55 -31.43 -14.21
N PRO A 8 -36.72 -32.12 -15.36
CA PRO A 8 -35.68 -32.91 -16.00
C PRO A 8 -34.76 -32.10 -16.92
N ASN A 9 -33.64 -32.75 -17.19
CA ASN A 9 -32.64 -32.52 -18.21
C ASN A 9 -33.21 -32.55 -19.63
N ASP A 10 -32.82 -31.59 -20.46
CA ASP A 10 -32.68 -31.83 -21.89
C ASP A 10 -31.32 -31.35 -22.38
N SER A 11 -30.62 -32.30 -22.99
CA SER A 11 -29.30 -32.16 -23.59
C SER A 11 -29.47 -32.13 -25.11
N THR A 12 -28.68 -31.27 -25.77
CA THR A 12 -28.16 -31.29 -27.16
C THR A 12 -28.36 -29.92 -27.84
N CYS A 13 -27.44 -29.34 -28.61
CA CYS A 13 -26.08 -29.72 -28.99
C CYS A 13 -25.37 -28.49 -29.61
N ILE A 14 -24.08 -28.36 -29.30
CA ILE A 14 -22.93 -28.04 -30.19
C ILE A 14 -23.03 -26.81 -31.11
N VAL A 15 -22.16 -25.82 -30.89
CA VAL A 15 -21.03 -25.50 -31.81
C VAL A 15 -19.84 -24.99 -30.98
N ASN A 16 -18.72 -25.69 -31.14
CA ASN A 16 -17.39 -25.34 -30.67
C ASN A 16 -16.93 -23.98 -31.21
N ASN A 17 -16.15 -23.25 -30.44
CA ASN A 17 -14.93 -22.69 -31.01
C ASN A 17 -13.77 -22.77 -30.03
N ASN A 18 -12.84 -23.64 -30.41
CA ASN A 18 -11.57 -23.85 -29.76
C ASN A 18 -10.67 -22.64 -30.04
N ASN A 19 -10.22 -21.95 -29.01
CA ASN A 19 -8.94 -21.25 -29.06
C ASN A 19 -8.13 -21.58 -27.81
N THR A 20 -7.34 -22.64 -27.97
CA THR A 20 -6.13 -22.93 -27.22
C THR A 20 -5.26 -21.68 -27.16
N THR A 21 -5.22 -21.03 -25.99
CA THR A 21 -4.07 -20.21 -25.59
C THR A 21 -3.59 -20.73 -24.25
N THR A 22 -2.70 -21.71 -24.32
CA THR A 22 -1.71 -22.02 -23.30
C THR A 22 -0.82 -20.79 -23.10
N GLY A 23 -1.28 -19.85 -22.29
CA GLY A 23 -0.49 -18.75 -21.74
C GLY A 23 -0.30 -19.02 -20.26
N THR A 24 0.89 -19.50 -19.91
CA THR A 24 1.44 -19.72 -18.56
C THR A 24 0.71 -18.94 -17.48
N ILE A 25 0.18 -19.64 -16.47
CA ILE A 25 -0.19 -19.04 -15.18
C ILE A 25 1.12 -18.51 -14.57
N ILE A 26 1.56 -17.32 -14.98
CA ILE A 26 2.69 -16.65 -14.36
C ILE A 26 2.16 -16.23 -13.00
N ASN A 27 2.71 -16.81 -11.94
CA ASN A 27 2.28 -16.49 -10.59
C ASN A 27 2.47 -14.98 -10.41
N ASP A 28 1.38 -14.27 -10.14
CA ASP A 28 1.34 -12.81 -10.08
C ASP A 28 2.34 -12.23 -9.07
N GLN A 29 2.85 -13.07 -8.17
CA GLN A 29 3.87 -12.78 -7.17
C GLN A 29 5.28 -12.59 -7.77
N ASP A 30 5.61 -13.27 -8.88
CA ASP A 30 6.95 -13.21 -9.49
C ASP A 30 7.17 -11.91 -10.29
N GLN A 31 6.13 -11.09 -10.44
CA GLN A 31 6.18 -9.83 -11.18
C GLN A 31 6.59 -8.62 -10.34
N PHE A 32 6.71 -8.78 -9.01
CA PHE A 32 7.02 -7.69 -8.08
C PHE A 32 8.27 -8.01 -7.25
N PRO A 33 8.93 -6.99 -6.67
CA PRO A 33 9.99 -7.25 -5.70
C PRO A 33 9.43 -8.09 -4.55
N HIS A 34 10.17 -9.11 -4.12
CA HIS A 34 9.75 -9.93 -2.99
C HIS A 34 9.72 -9.07 -1.70
N PRO A 35 8.85 -9.33 -0.70
CA PRO A 35 8.80 -8.54 0.54
C PRO A 35 10.18 -8.35 1.20
N VAL A 36 10.99 -9.41 1.24
CA VAL A 36 12.37 -9.37 1.80
C VAL A 36 13.28 -8.43 1.01
N GLU A 37 13.12 -8.35 -0.31
CA GLU A 37 13.86 -7.39 -1.14
C GLU A 37 13.36 -5.97 -0.90
N PHE A 38 12.05 -5.79 -0.76
CA PHE A 38 11.47 -4.50 -0.42
C PHE A 38 11.95 -3.99 0.94
N ASP A 39 12.11 -4.85 1.94
CA ASP A 39 12.70 -4.46 3.22
C ASP A 39 14.11 -3.91 3.05
N LYS A 40 14.94 -4.52 2.18
CA LYS A 40 16.28 -3.99 1.85
C LYS A 40 16.19 -2.62 1.19
N ILE A 41 15.23 -2.43 0.26
CA ILE A 41 14.96 -1.13 -0.38
C ILE A 41 14.58 -0.06 0.66
N VAL A 42 13.74 -0.42 1.63
CA VAL A 42 13.35 0.48 2.73
C VAL A 42 14.56 0.83 3.59
N GLN A 43 15.39 -0.14 3.95
CA GLN A 43 16.58 0.10 4.76
C GLN A 43 17.59 1.01 4.06
N ASP A 44 17.89 0.73 2.78
CA ASP A 44 18.75 1.57 1.96
C ASP A 44 18.17 3.00 1.85
N TYR A 45 16.86 3.14 1.66
CA TYR A 45 16.20 4.46 1.68
C TYR A 45 16.43 5.21 3.00
N LEU A 46 16.25 4.55 4.14
CA LEU A 46 16.39 5.16 5.46
C LEU A 46 17.85 5.50 5.79
N GLN A 47 18.82 4.67 5.39
CA GLN A 47 20.25 4.90 5.60
C GLN A 47 20.77 6.11 4.83
N ASN A 48 20.19 6.39 3.66
CA ASN A 48 20.53 7.56 2.85
C ASN A 48 19.90 8.88 3.35
N LEU A 49 19.15 8.86 4.45
CA LEU A 49 18.58 10.05 5.08
C LEU A 49 19.42 10.51 6.27
N SER A 50 19.50 11.83 6.48
CA SER A 50 20.02 12.38 7.73
C SER A 50 19.15 11.93 8.91
N THR A 51 19.73 11.83 10.11
CA THR A 51 19.03 11.40 11.34
C THR A 51 17.70 12.14 11.53
N LYS A 52 17.71 13.47 11.37
CA LYS A 52 16.52 14.32 11.50
C LYS A 52 15.40 13.96 10.51
N LYS A 53 15.74 13.56 9.28
CA LYS A 53 14.76 13.15 8.26
C LYS A 53 14.30 11.71 8.49
N ARG A 54 15.23 10.81 8.80
CA ARG A 54 14.97 9.38 9.04
C ARG A 54 13.93 9.18 10.14
N ASP A 55 14.06 9.91 11.25
CA ASP A 55 13.16 9.81 12.41
C ASP A 55 11.70 10.18 12.10
N LYS A 56 11.41 10.84 10.98
CA LYS A 56 10.06 11.29 10.60
C LYS A 56 9.60 10.75 9.24
N ALA A 57 10.47 9.99 8.56
CA ALA A 57 10.27 9.58 7.17
C ALA A 57 9.12 8.59 7.00
N LEU A 58 9.05 7.59 7.90
CA LEU A 58 8.04 6.55 7.91
C LEU A 58 7.37 6.49 9.29
N VAL A 59 6.13 6.04 9.32
CA VAL A 59 5.36 5.84 10.55
C VAL A 59 5.13 4.35 10.68
N ASP A 60 5.76 3.71 11.67
CA ASP A 60 5.45 2.33 12.03
C ASP A 60 4.22 2.26 12.94
N ARG A 61 3.77 1.04 13.26
CA ARG A 61 2.61 0.80 14.14
C ARG A 61 2.73 1.51 15.49
N GLN A 62 3.86 1.37 16.18
CA GLN A 62 4.05 1.97 17.50
C GLN A 62 3.93 3.50 17.44
N ARG A 63 4.55 4.12 16.42
CA ARG A 63 4.46 5.56 16.21
C ARG A 63 3.07 6.00 15.81
N TYR A 64 2.37 5.22 14.98
CA TYR A 64 0.99 5.49 14.60
C TYR A 64 0.07 5.52 15.83
N GLU A 65 0.21 4.57 16.74
CA GLU A 65 -0.55 4.51 18.00
C GLU A 65 -0.27 5.73 18.89
N LEU A 66 0.99 6.15 19.03
CA LEU A 66 1.34 7.37 19.76
C LEU A 66 0.75 8.63 19.11
N ILE A 67 0.77 8.72 17.78
CA ILE A 67 0.11 9.81 17.05
C ILE A 67 -1.39 9.81 17.38
N LEU A 68 -2.02 8.64 17.32
CA LEU A 68 -3.45 8.48 17.60
C LEU A 68 -3.79 8.91 19.03
N GLN A 69 -3.00 8.50 20.04
CA GLN A 69 -3.21 8.89 21.43
C GLN A 69 -3.12 10.42 21.62
N VAL A 70 -2.11 11.06 21.03
CA VAL A 70 -1.95 12.53 21.10
C VAL A 70 -3.13 13.24 20.44
N LEU A 71 -3.65 12.72 19.33
CA LEU A 71 -4.78 13.32 18.64
C LEU A 71 -6.12 13.09 19.37
N LYS A 72 -6.28 11.96 20.06
CA LYS A 72 -7.47 11.64 20.87
C LYS A 72 -7.57 12.50 22.13
N ASP A 73 -6.43 12.80 22.76
CA ASP A 73 -6.37 13.71 23.91
C ASP A 73 -5.25 14.76 23.73
N PRO A 74 -5.52 15.85 22.99
CA PRO A 74 -4.52 16.87 22.68
C PRO A 74 -4.02 17.68 23.89
N ARG A 75 -4.71 17.57 25.04
CA ARG A 75 -4.40 18.27 26.29
C ARG A 75 -3.55 17.43 27.24
N ASN A 76 -3.51 16.12 27.05
CA ASN A 76 -2.69 15.23 27.84
C ASN A 76 -1.20 15.45 27.56
N THR A 77 -0.52 16.04 28.54
CA THR A 77 0.91 16.35 28.47
C THR A 77 1.82 15.21 28.88
N ALA A 78 1.27 14.12 29.44
CA ALA A 78 2.01 12.92 29.83
C ALA A 78 2.37 12.04 28.62
N ILE A 79 1.67 12.20 27.49
CA ILE A 79 1.96 11.45 26.26
C ILE A 79 3.16 12.10 25.55
N SER A 80 4.27 11.36 25.50
CA SER A 80 5.48 11.71 24.74
C SER A 80 6.04 13.12 25.06
N THR A 81 6.92 13.64 24.22
CA THR A 81 7.56 14.95 24.41
C THR A 81 6.71 16.11 23.87
N ALA A 82 6.91 17.32 24.40
CA ALA A 82 6.23 18.52 23.91
C ALA A 82 6.47 18.78 22.40
N GLN A 83 7.69 18.55 21.93
CA GLN A 83 8.04 18.69 20.51
C GLN A 83 7.30 17.67 19.64
N PHE A 84 7.19 16.42 20.11
CA PHE A 84 6.43 15.39 19.41
C PHE A 84 4.95 15.76 19.32
N ARG A 85 4.33 16.19 20.43
CA ARG A 85 2.91 16.61 20.43
C ARG A 85 2.65 17.80 19.51
N PHE A 86 3.53 18.80 19.52
CA PHE A 86 3.42 19.93 18.60
C PHE A 86 3.51 19.47 17.14
N TRP A 87 4.48 18.61 16.81
CA TRP A 87 4.62 18.05 15.48
C TRP A 87 3.38 17.24 15.06
N VAL A 88 2.83 16.42 15.95
CA VAL A 88 1.64 15.62 15.66
C VAL A 88 0.44 16.50 15.31
N LYS A 89 0.11 17.47 16.18
CA LYS A 89 -1.01 18.38 15.97
C LYS A 89 -0.85 19.25 14.71
N LYS A 90 0.39 19.53 14.32
CA LYS A 90 0.70 20.32 13.12
C LYS A 90 0.57 19.50 11.84
N MET A 91 0.97 18.22 11.86
CA MET A 91 1.08 17.41 10.65
C MET A 91 -0.13 16.50 10.39
N PHE A 92 -0.84 16.09 11.44
CA PHE A 92 -1.87 15.06 11.35
C PHE A 92 -3.21 15.54 11.89
N GLN A 93 -4.26 14.85 11.45
CA GLN A 93 -5.65 15.06 11.84
C GLN A 93 -6.27 13.72 12.22
N LEU A 94 -7.15 13.71 13.21
CA LEU A 94 -7.97 12.55 13.55
C LEU A 94 -9.23 12.61 12.70
N VAL A 95 -9.52 11.53 11.98
CA VAL A 95 -10.80 11.36 11.27
C VAL A 95 -11.46 10.11 11.81
N THR A 96 -12.70 10.24 12.27
CA THR A 96 -13.51 9.12 12.73
C THR A 96 -14.56 8.81 11.68
N ALA A 97 -14.51 7.61 11.10
CA ALA A 97 -15.49 7.10 10.14
C ALA A 97 -15.98 5.74 10.61
N ASP A 98 -17.30 5.52 10.63
CA ASP A 98 -17.91 4.25 11.04
C ASP A 98 -17.40 3.70 12.39
N LYS A 99 -17.18 4.60 13.37
CA LYS A 99 -16.61 4.31 14.71
C LYS A 99 -15.15 3.83 14.69
N VAL A 100 -14.46 3.96 13.57
CA VAL A 100 -13.03 3.67 13.42
C VAL A 100 -12.28 4.98 13.30
N ASP A 101 -11.30 5.17 14.19
CA ASP A 101 -10.41 6.33 14.16
C ASP A 101 -9.23 6.09 13.21
N ALA A 102 -8.94 7.06 12.36
CA ALA A 102 -7.82 7.05 11.44
C ALA A 102 -6.98 8.33 11.56
N VAL A 103 -5.67 8.18 11.45
CA VAL A 103 -4.72 9.30 11.35
C VAL A 103 -4.61 9.70 9.89
N CYS A 104 -4.93 10.95 9.60
CA CYS A 104 -4.93 11.51 8.25
C CYS A 104 -3.93 12.67 8.12
N HIS A 105 -3.45 12.87 6.91
CA HIS A 105 -2.69 14.04 6.46
C HIS A 105 -3.20 14.43 5.06
N ASP A 106 -3.47 15.72 4.84
CA ASP A 106 -4.08 16.23 3.60
C ASP A 106 -5.33 15.45 3.16
N ASN A 107 -6.24 15.18 4.11
CA ASN A 107 -7.48 14.42 3.92
C ASN A 107 -7.29 12.98 3.44
N LYS A 108 -6.10 12.40 3.62
CA LYS A 108 -5.79 11.01 3.22
C LYS A 108 -5.20 10.24 4.39
N PRO A 109 -5.55 8.94 4.53
CA PRO A 109 -5.01 8.10 5.58
C PRO A 109 -3.49 8.00 5.47
N VAL A 110 -2.81 8.15 6.62
CA VAL A 110 -1.37 7.97 6.76
C VAL A 110 -1.05 6.49 6.60
N ALA A 111 -0.20 6.14 5.63
CA ALA A 111 0.24 4.77 5.46
C ALA A 111 1.25 4.38 6.55
N MET A 112 0.97 3.28 7.25
CA MET A 112 1.96 2.66 8.13
C MET A 112 3.03 1.93 7.30
N ARG A 113 4.27 1.94 7.78
CA ARG A 113 5.43 1.32 7.13
C ARG A 113 5.15 -0.12 6.70
N GLU A 114 4.52 -0.89 7.57
CA GLU A 114 4.19 -2.30 7.38
C GLU A 114 3.19 -2.52 6.24
N HIS A 115 2.40 -1.50 5.89
CA HIS A 115 1.40 -1.57 4.82
C HIS A 115 1.91 -1.04 3.48
N ILE A 116 3.06 -0.35 3.46
CA ILE A 116 3.57 0.32 2.25
C ILE A 116 3.77 -0.69 1.13
N TYR A 117 4.35 -1.86 1.40
CA TYR A 117 4.58 -2.88 0.37
C TYR A 117 3.30 -3.23 -0.41
N GLY A 118 2.23 -3.60 0.32
CA GLY A 118 0.95 -3.96 -0.30
C GLY A 118 0.31 -2.79 -1.06
N ILE A 119 0.47 -1.55 -0.56
CA ILE A 119 0.01 -0.34 -1.26
C ILE A 119 0.75 -0.17 -2.59
N LEU A 120 2.07 -0.35 -2.60
CA LEU A 120 2.89 -0.19 -3.81
C LEU A 120 2.61 -1.29 -4.83
N VAL A 121 2.51 -2.55 -4.43
CA VAL A 121 2.14 -3.66 -5.32
C VAL A 121 0.80 -3.38 -5.99
N ARG A 122 -0.22 -2.99 -5.21
CA ARG A 122 -1.55 -2.67 -5.75
C ARG A 122 -1.51 -1.49 -6.71
N ALA A 123 -0.88 -0.39 -6.31
CA ALA A 123 -0.81 0.82 -7.15
C ALA A 123 0.01 0.58 -8.43
N HIS A 124 1.08 -0.19 -8.37
CA HIS A 124 1.92 -0.47 -9.53
C HIS A 124 1.24 -1.45 -10.50
N ARG A 125 0.50 -2.44 -9.97
CA ARG A 125 -0.38 -3.31 -10.76
C ARG A 125 -1.46 -2.50 -11.48
N GLU A 126 -2.18 -1.63 -10.77
CA GLU A 126 -3.18 -0.72 -11.34
C GLU A 126 -2.56 0.27 -12.36
N ALA A 127 -1.28 0.61 -12.20
CA ALA A 127 -0.56 1.40 -13.19
C ALA A 127 -0.22 0.62 -14.47
N HIS A 128 -0.50 -0.70 -14.51
CA HIS A 128 -0.05 -1.66 -15.51
C HIS A 128 1.47 -1.63 -15.69
N HIS A 129 2.19 -1.75 -14.57
CA HIS A 129 3.66 -1.65 -14.56
C HIS A 129 4.16 -0.33 -15.17
N GLY A 130 3.41 0.75 -14.91
CA GLY A 130 3.75 2.09 -15.36
C GLY A 130 4.88 2.70 -14.54
N GLY A 131 5.55 3.71 -15.11
CA GLY A 131 6.70 4.35 -14.48
C GLY A 131 6.40 5.01 -13.11
N ARG A 132 7.47 5.53 -12.49
CA ARG A 132 7.44 6.19 -11.17
C ARG A 132 6.29 7.17 -11.01
N ASP A 133 6.12 8.07 -11.98
CA ASP A 133 5.19 9.20 -11.83
C ASP A 133 3.72 8.73 -11.90
N LYS A 134 3.41 7.75 -12.78
CA LYS A 134 2.08 7.12 -12.84
C LYS A 134 1.76 6.36 -11.55
N THR A 135 2.69 5.54 -11.07
CA THR A 135 2.53 4.79 -9.81
C THR A 135 2.37 5.76 -8.62
N SER A 136 3.17 6.82 -8.57
CA SER A 136 3.09 7.84 -7.52
C SER A 136 1.75 8.56 -7.51
N ALA A 137 1.17 8.87 -8.67
CA ALA A 137 -0.16 9.47 -8.76
C ALA A 137 -1.25 8.57 -8.15
N LEU A 138 -1.21 7.27 -8.42
CA LEU A 138 -2.18 6.31 -7.85
C LEU A 138 -2.03 6.15 -6.34
N VAL A 139 -0.80 6.11 -5.82
CA VAL A 139 -0.54 6.08 -4.38
C VAL A 139 -1.09 7.35 -3.73
N ARG A 140 -0.71 8.53 -4.26
CA ARG A 140 -1.10 9.84 -3.71
C ARG A 140 -2.59 10.13 -3.84
N LYS A 141 -3.34 9.40 -4.68
CA LYS A 141 -4.81 9.52 -4.75
C LYS A 141 -5.48 8.97 -3.49
N ARG A 142 -4.90 7.92 -2.87
CA ARG A 142 -5.54 7.16 -1.78
C ARG A 142 -4.85 7.27 -0.43
N TYR A 143 -3.54 7.49 -0.40
CA TYR A 143 -2.74 7.46 0.82
C TYR A 143 -1.86 8.70 0.94
N SER A 144 -1.50 9.03 2.18
CA SER A 144 -0.49 10.03 2.51
C SER A 144 0.72 9.37 3.18
N TRP A 145 1.77 10.17 3.39
CA TRP A 145 2.96 9.78 4.15
C TRP A 145 3.82 8.65 3.56
N ILE A 146 3.75 8.44 2.23
CA ILE A 146 4.65 7.54 1.49
C ILE A 146 5.65 8.40 0.69
N PRO A 147 6.96 8.33 1.00
CA PRO A 147 7.97 9.11 0.28
C PRO A 147 8.04 8.78 -1.22
N LYS A 148 8.08 9.81 -2.08
CA LYS A 148 8.18 9.64 -3.55
C LYS A 148 9.43 8.85 -3.97
N GLU A 149 10.54 9.05 -3.27
CA GLU A 149 11.78 8.32 -3.53
C GLU A 149 11.65 6.82 -3.23
N LEU A 150 10.93 6.45 -2.18
CA LEU A 150 10.67 5.04 -1.87
C LEU A 150 9.84 4.37 -2.98
N ILE A 151 8.83 5.07 -3.51
CA ILE A 151 8.04 4.62 -4.68
C ILE A 151 8.96 4.43 -5.90
N ALA A 152 9.86 5.38 -6.15
CA ALA A 152 10.79 5.31 -7.27
C ALA A 152 11.72 4.10 -7.17
N ARG A 153 12.25 3.81 -5.96
CA ARG A 153 13.11 2.65 -5.72
C ARG A 153 12.36 1.33 -5.91
N PHE A 154 11.12 1.22 -5.43
CA PHE A 154 10.28 0.04 -5.66
C PHE A 154 10.08 -0.24 -7.15
N VAL A 155 9.65 0.77 -7.93
CA VAL A 155 9.43 0.62 -9.39
C VAL A 155 10.72 0.22 -10.12
N ARG A 156 11.87 0.79 -9.71
CA ARG A 156 13.17 0.46 -10.31
C ARG A 156 13.58 -1.00 -10.07
N HIS A 157 13.15 -1.60 -8.97
CA HIS A 157 13.47 -2.99 -8.61
C HIS A 157 12.40 -3.99 -9.06
N CYS A 158 11.34 -3.56 -9.74
CA CYS A 158 10.32 -4.49 -10.24
C CYS A 158 10.93 -5.44 -11.29
N PRO A 159 10.95 -6.77 -11.05
CA PRO A 159 11.58 -7.74 -11.96
C PRO A 159 10.98 -7.69 -13.37
N PHE A 160 9.65 -7.60 -13.46
CA PHE A 160 8.94 -7.48 -14.74
C PHE A 160 9.36 -6.23 -15.52
N CYS A 161 9.43 -5.07 -14.84
CA CYS A 161 9.84 -3.81 -15.47
C CYS A 161 11.30 -3.84 -15.92
N ILE A 162 12.20 -4.46 -15.13
CA ILE A 162 13.62 -4.59 -15.46
C ILE A 162 13.78 -5.42 -16.74
N THR A 163 13.15 -6.60 -16.80
CA THR A 163 13.21 -7.48 -17.98
C THR A 163 12.70 -6.76 -19.23
N ARG A 164 11.57 -6.05 -19.13
CA ARG A 164 11.01 -5.27 -20.25
C ARG A 164 11.86 -4.07 -20.68
N ARG A 165 12.69 -3.52 -19.79
CA ARG A 165 13.56 -2.38 -20.11
C ARG A 165 14.88 -2.80 -20.74
N ASN A 166 15.36 -4.00 -20.40
CA ASN A 166 16.67 -4.50 -20.80
C ASN A 166 16.59 -5.42 -22.04
N GLY A 167 15.43 -5.98 -22.34
CA GLY A 167 15.14 -6.65 -23.62
C GLY A 167 14.61 -5.66 -24.64
#